data_AF-A0A077WH92-F1
#
_entry.id   AF-A0A077WH92-F1
#
_cell.length_a   1.000
_cell.length_b   1.000
_cell.length_c   1.000
_cell.angle_alpha   90.00
_cell.angle_beta   90.00
_cell.angle_gamma   90.00
#
_symmetry.space_group_name_H-M   'P 1'
#
loop_
_entity.id
_entity.type
_entity.pdbx_description
1 polymer ?
#
loop_
_entity_poly.entity_id
_entity_poly.type
_entity_poly.pdbx_seq_one_letter_code
_entity_poly.pdbx_strand_id
1 'polypeptide(L)'
;MYANDKYKIKNSILGWSFSRKRILQHSLLLIAFLLASLLVYAFYQSSLHVTIPAMVPFFSSVPHYTNAWTFRPAATMRHPQGTLYKAAFVTLVQGDDVDDFGSLLRTVRDLEDSFNHKHGYPYIIFSVDPLSTRAKELVASLTSGTVHFESLQKPYYGYGSDTQLGKAVKARHQLKQVDHGDSKTFRFDARFMAGTLYHHPAIKELDYYWRFQPGTQYPCPMFDDLDPFYYMWKHQKKVSFSLTVREPIQAAPSLFQTVNDYVNKHPEIQSSLSQKDSLWPLVASRKDGQYTQCEFSSSFQE
;
A
#
# COMPACT_ATOMS: atom_id res chain seq x y z
N MET A 1 -93.89 -24.90 8.77
CA MET A 1 -95.04 -25.41 7.99
C MET A 1 -95.28 -24.45 6.84
N TYR A 2 -95.15 -24.96 5.62
CA TYR A 2 -95.63 -24.46 4.32
C TYR A 2 -95.88 -22.96 4.08
N ALA A 3 -95.19 -22.46 3.03
CA ALA A 3 -95.71 -21.69 1.88
C ALA A 3 -96.42 -20.35 2.14
N ASN A 4 -96.44 -19.35 1.25
CA ASN A 4 -95.78 -18.95 0.02
C ASN A 4 -96.66 -17.77 -0.43
N ASP A 5 -96.15 -16.57 -0.68
CA ASP A 5 -96.92 -15.62 -1.50
C ASP A 5 -96.02 -14.59 -2.19
N LYS A 6 -96.26 -14.45 -3.50
CA LYS A 6 -95.57 -13.55 -4.43
C LYS A 6 -96.26 -12.18 -4.42
N TYR A 7 -95.49 -11.07 -4.50
CA TYR A 7 -95.40 -10.18 -5.68
C TYR A 7 -94.84 -8.78 -5.36
N LYS A 8 -94.15 -8.24 -6.38
CA LYS A 8 -93.88 -6.83 -6.76
C LYS A 8 -92.49 -6.22 -6.48
N ILE A 9 -91.94 -5.75 -7.60
CA ILE A 9 -90.63 -5.18 -7.89
C ILE A 9 -90.61 -3.68 -7.57
N LYS A 10 -89.47 -3.14 -7.10
CA LYS A 10 -88.97 -1.80 -7.49
C LYS A 10 -87.46 -1.69 -7.32
N ASN A 11 -86.77 -1.51 -8.46
CA ASN A 11 -85.36 -1.12 -8.57
C ASN A 11 -85.18 0.38 -8.26
N SER A 12 -84.05 0.76 -7.65
CA SER A 12 -83.43 2.07 -7.90
C SER A 12 -81.91 1.99 -7.76
N ILE A 13 -81.22 2.18 -8.88
CA ILE A 13 -79.77 2.28 -9.04
C ILE A 13 -79.37 3.75 -8.83
N LEU A 14 -78.40 4.03 -7.95
CA LEU A 14 -77.78 5.36 -7.81
C LEU A 14 -76.82 5.61 -8.98
N GLY A 15 -77.12 6.62 -9.80
CA GLY A 15 -76.28 7.06 -10.92
C GLY A 15 -75.20 8.06 -10.50
N TRP A 16 -73.97 7.82 -10.94
CA TRP A 16 -72.89 8.82 -10.96
C TRP A 16 -73.03 9.68 -12.22
N SER A 17 -73.28 10.98 -12.06
CA SER A 17 -73.37 11.94 -13.16
C SER A 17 -71.98 12.52 -13.48
N PHE A 18 -71.36 12.05 -14.56
CA PHE A 18 -70.17 12.67 -15.13
C PHE A 18 -70.56 13.82 -16.05
N SER A 19 -70.27 15.06 -15.64
CA SER A 19 -70.45 16.25 -16.47
C SER A 19 -69.51 16.20 -17.69
N ARG A 20 -70.06 16.31 -18.90
CA ARG A 20 -69.30 16.37 -20.18
C ARG A 20 -68.14 17.38 -20.14
N LYS A 21 -68.29 18.49 -19.40
CA LYS A 21 -67.22 19.51 -19.27
C LYS A 21 -65.97 18.97 -18.57
N ARG A 22 -66.13 18.10 -17.56
CA ARG A 22 -65.02 17.54 -16.79
C ARG A 22 -64.25 16.48 -17.60
N ILE A 23 -64.97 15.68 -18.39
CA ILE A 23 -64.37 14.72 -19.33
C ILE A 23 -63.56 15.47 -20.39
N LEU A 24 -64.12 16.52 -21.01
CA LEU A 24 -63.42 17.36 -21.97
C LEU A 24 -62.15 18.00 -21.38
N GLN A 25 -62.21 18.49 -20.14
CA GLN A 25 -61.06 19.10 -19.48
C GLN A 25 -59.95 18.10 -19.18
N HIS A 26 -60.28 16.89 -18.70
CA HIS A 26 -59.28 15.84 -18.47
C HIS A 26 -58.70 15.30 -19.79
N SER A 27 -59.51 15.15 -20.84
CA SER A 27 -59.01 14.76 -22.16
C SER A 27 -58.04 15.79 -22.73
N LEU A 28 -58.32 17.09 -22.58
CA LEU A 28 -57.43 18.17 -23.02
C LEU A 28 -56.11 18.18 -22.24
N LEU A 29 -56.13 17.95 -20.93
CA LEU A 29 -54.92 17.84 -20.10
C LEU A 29 -54.07 16.64 -20.50
N LEU A 30 -54.71 15.50 -20.81
CA LEU A 30 -54.01 14.28 -21.21
C LEU A 30 -53.37 14.43 -22.60
N ILE A 31 -54.06 15.10 -23.54
CA ILE A 31 -53.51 15.47 -24.84
C ILE A 31 -52.33 16.43 -24.67
N ALA A 32 -52.46 17.46 -23.83
CA ALA A 32 -51.36 18.39 -23.56
C ALA A 32 -50.13 17.70 -22.96
N PHE A 33 -50.34 16.75 -22.03
CA PHE A 33 -49.26 15.97 -21.43
C PHE A 33 -48.56 15.05 -22.45
N LEU A 34 -49.33 14.39 -23.33
CA LEU A 34 -48.76 13.57 -24.40
C LEU A 34 -47.96 14.41 -25.39
N LEU A 35 -48.47 15.58 -25.78
CA LEU A 35 -47.76 16.51 -26.66
C LEU A 35 -46.46 17.01 -26.03
N ALA A 36 -46.48 17.37 -24.74
CA ALA A 36 -45.28 17.79 -24.02
C ALA A 36 -44.23 16.67 -23.94
N SER A 37 -44.67 15.43 -23.68
CA SER A 37 -43.78 14.26 -23.63
C SER A 37 -43.15 13.97 -24.99
N LEU A 38 -43.91 14.11 -26.07
CA LEU A 38 -43.43 13.97 -27.45
C LEU A 38 -42.41 15.06 -27.81
N LEU A 39 -42.64 16.29 -27.32
CA LEU A 39 -41.72 17.42 -27.49
C LEU A 39 -40.40 17.17 -26.76
N VAL A 40 -40.44 16.69 -25.51
CA VAL A 40 -39.25 16.33 -24.74
C VAL A 40 -38.49 15.18 -25.41
N TYR A 41 -39.19 14.16 -25.90
CA TYR A 41 -38.58 13.06 -26.64
C TYR A 41 -37.92 13.55 -27.94
N ALA A 42 -38.58 14.43 -28.69
CA ALA A 42 -38.01 15.05 -29.89
C ALA A 42 -36.77 15.90 -29.57
N PHE A 43 -36.78 16.65 -28.47
CA PHE A 43 -35.62 17.41 -27.97
C PHE A 43 -34.47 16.50 -27.52
N TYR A 44 -34.77 15.37 -26.89
CA TYR A 44 -33.76 14.39 -26.50
C TYR A 44 -33.12 13.72 -27.72
N GLN A 45 -33.92 13.33 -28.71
CA GLN A 45 -33.43 12.77 -29.97
C GLN A 45 -32.62 13.80 -30.76
N SER A 46 -33.07 15.05 -30.84
CA SER A 46 -32.28 16.10 -31.48
C SER A 46 -31.00 16.42 -30.72
N SER A 47 -31.00 16.40 -29.37
CA SER A 47 -29.79 16.59 -28.56
C SER A 47 -28.78 15.45 -28.73
N LEU A 48 -29.21 14.21 -28.89
CA LEU A 48 -28.31 13.09 -29.22
C LEU A 48 -27.77 13.19 -30.66
N HIS A 49 -28.53 13.84 -31.55
CA HIS A 49 -28.16 14.03 -32.95
C HIS A 49 -27.51 15.39 -33.26
N VAL A 50 -27.32 16.29 -32.27
CA VAL A 50 -26.34 17.39 -32.36
C VAL A 50 -24.94 16.80 -32.12
N THR A 51 -24.55 16.03 -33.13
CA THR A 51 -23.21 15.80 -33.66
C THR A 51 -22.05 16.23 -32.78
N ILE A 52 -21.46 15.24 -32.10
CA ILE A 52 -20.02 15.02 -32.26
C ILE A 52 -19.77 15.11 -33.78
N PRO A 53 -18.98 16.07 -34.28
CA PRO A 53 -18.75 16.17 -35.72
C PRO A 53 -18.27 14.81 -36.23
N ALA A 54 -18.99 14.25 -37.21
CA ALA A 54 -18.65 12.98 -37.88
C ALA A 54 -17.32 13.02 -38.66
N MET A 55 -16.54 14.07 -38.46
CA MET A 55 -15.19 14.26 -38.95
C MET A 55 -14.30 14.71 -37.79
N VAL A 56 -14.16 13.89 -36.75
CA VAL A 56 -12.82 13.77 -36.19
C VAL A 56 -12.07 12.96 -37.23
N PRO A 57 -11.05 13.49 -37.93
CA PRO A 57 -10.25 12.65 -38.81
C PRO A 57 -9.75 11.50 -37.95
N PHE A 58 -10.24 10.29 -38.22
CA PHE A 58 -9.57 9.09 -37.75
C PHE A 58 -8.19 9.19 -38.38
N PHE A 59 -7.19 9.59 -37.59
CA PHE A 59 -5.80 9.49 -37.99
C PHE A 59 -5.57 8.00 -38.24
N SER A 60 -5.74 7.58 -39.50
CA SER A 60 -5.42 6.22 -39.98
C SER A 60 -3.93 5.93 -39.87
N SER A 61 -3.14 6.95 -39.57
CA SER A 61 -1.74 6.90 -39.18
C SER A 61 -1.58 7.57 -37.81
N VAL A 62 -2.06 6.92 -36.74
CA VAL A 62 -1.41 7.12 -35.44
C VAL A 62 0.02 6.62 -35.64
N PRO A 63 1.05 7.47 -35.49
CA PRO A 63 2.41 6.98 -35.58
C PRO A 63 2.55 5.86 -34.55
N HIS A 64 2.89 4.66 -35.00
CA HIS A 64 3.38 3.63 -34.09
C HIS A 64 4.73 4.13 -33.58
N TYR A 65 4.69 4.89 -32.49
CA TYR A 65 5.88 5.24 -31.74
C TYR A 65 6.44 3.95 -31.18
N THR A 66 7.39 3.35 -31.88
CA THR A 66 8.24 2.25 -31.39
C THR A 66 9.34 2.77 -30.47
N ASN A 67 9.06 3.88 -29.77
CA ASN A 67 9.99 4.43 -28.80
C ASN A 67 10.11 3.39 -27.68
N ALA A 68 11.15 2.58 -27.73
CA ALA A 68 11.59 1.81 -26.59
C ALA A 68 12.10 2.82 -25.56
N TRP A 69 11.19 3.31 -24.71
CA TRP A 69 11.56 4.15 -23.60
C TRP A 69 12.50 3.35 -22.71
N THR A 70 13.67 3.94 -22.45
CA THR A 70 14.68 3.36 -21.56
C THR A 70 14.73 4.23 -20.33
N PHE A 71 14.36 3.65 -19.19
CA PHE A 71 14.55 4.33 -17.91
C PHE A 71 16.04 4.55 -17.69
N ARG A 72 16.44 5.82 -17.52
CA ARG A 72 17.82 6.18 -17.19
C ARG A 72 17.89 6.52 -15.71
N PRO A 73 18.52 5.68 -14.87
CA PRO A 73 18.70 6.01 -13.46
C PRO A 73 19.55 7.28 -13.32
N ALA A 74 19.34 8.01 -12.23
CA ALA A 74 20.25 9.11 -11.88
C ALA A 74 21.68 8.57 -11.73
N ALA A 75 22.67 9.28 -12.28
CA ALA A 75 24.07 8.83 -12.24
C ALA A 75 24.61 8.73 -10.80
N THR A 76 24.09 9.57 -9.90
CA THR A 76 24.44 9.61 -8.48
C THR A 76 23.20 9.95 -7.67
N MET A 77 23.03 9.30 -6.51
CA MET A 77 22.00 9.68 -5.55
C MET A 77 22.32 11.07 -4.98
N ARG A 78 21.33 11.96 -4.98
CA ARG A 78 21.46 13.29 -4.38
C ARG A 78 21.03 13.21 -2.93
N HIS A 79 21.92 13.58 -2.01
CA HIS A 79 21.61 13.69 -0.59
C HIS A 79 21.54 15.16 -0.18
N PRO A 80 20.40 15.64 0.36
CA PRO A 80 20.20 17.04 0.73
C PRO A 80 21.27 17.59 1.67
N GLN A 81 21.68 16.79 2.65
CA GLN A 81 22.71 17.11 3.65
C GLN A 81 24.01 16.31 3.42
N GLY A 82 24.34 15.98 2.17
CA GLY A 82 25.41 15.03 1.83
C GLY A 82 26.82 15.37 2.32
N THR A 83 27.08 16.61 2.77
CA THR A 83 28.34 16.99 3.44
C THR A 83 28.39 16.64 4.92
N LEU A 84 27.23 16.39 5.55
CA LEU A 84 27.07 16.07 6.96
C LEU A 84 26.75 14.59 7.17
N TYR A 85 25.79 14.07 6.41
CA TYR A 85 25.35 12.67 6.43
C TYR A 85 24.64 12.29 5.12
N LYS A 86 24.59 11.00 4.83
CA LYS A 86 23.83 10.42 3.72
C LYS A 86 22.64 9.65 4.26
N ALA A 87 21.45 9.98 3.76
CA ALA A 87 20.22 9.29 4.11
C ALA A 87 19.37 8.98 2.87
N ALA A 88 18.52 7.95 2.98
CA ALA A 88 17.57 7.55 1.94
C ALA A 88 16.33 6.86 2.53
N PHE A 89 15.23 6.92 1.78
CA PHE A 89 14.09 6.02 1.97
C PHE A 89 14.38 4.68 1.34
N VAL A 90 14.09 3.59 2.04
CA VAL A 90 14.41 2.21 1.60
C VAL A 90 13.18 1.33 1.70
N THR A 91 12.90 0.57 0.64
CA THR A 91 11.81 -0.41 0.65
C THR A 91 12.11 -1.61 -0.24
N LEU A 92 11.27 -2.64 -0.11
CA LEU A 92 11.28 -3.85 -0.94
C LEU A 92 9.88 -4.07 -1.51
N VAL A 93 9.83 -4.33 -2.81
CA VAL A 93 8.64 -4.84 -3.52
C VAL A 93 8.95 -6.20 -4.13
N GLN A 94 7.93 -7.02 -4.35
CA GLN A 94 8.06 -8.28 -5.09
C GLN A 94 8.28 -8.01 -6.57
N GLY A 95 7.51 -7.12 -7.17
CA GLY A 95 7.59 -6.81 -8.59
C GLY A 95 6.76 -5.59 -8.96
N ASP A 96 6.29 -5.56 -10.21
CA ASP A 96 5.41 -4.52 -10.72
C ASP A 96 3.96 -5.00 -10.96
N ASP A 97 3.53 -6.04 -10.22
CA ASP A 97 2.12 -6.42 -10.17
C ASP A 97 1.26 -5.30 -9.55
N VAL A 98 -0.01 -5.25 -9.95
CA VAL A 98 -0.88 -4.10 -9.67
C VAL A 98 -1.09 -3.88 -8.17
N ASP A 99 -1.17 -4.94 -7.37
CA ASP A 99 -1.53 -4.83 -5.95
C ASP A 99 -0.34 -4.39 -5.10
N ASP A 100 0.82 -5.04 -5.28
CA ASP A 100 2.05 -4.69 -4.57
C ASP A 100 2.57 -3.32 -5.02
N PHE A 101 2.68 -3.13 -6.33
CA PHE A 101 3.20 -1.88 -6.90
C PHE A 101 2.25 -0.70 -6.67
N GLY A 102 0.94 -0.92 -6.75
CA GLY A 102 -0.05 0.11 -6.39
C GLY A 102 0.08 0.55 -4.93
N SER A 103 0.42 -0.37 -4.03
CA SER A 103 0.69 -0.07 -2.62
C SER A 103 1.97 0.74 -2.44
N LEU A 104 3.02 0.44 -3.19
CA LEU A 104 4.24 1.26 -3.24
C LEU A 104 3.94 2.69 -3.69
N LEU A 105 3.23 2.86 -4.82
CA LEU A 105 2.94 4.19 -5.38
C LEU A 105 2.15 5.06 -4.39
N ARG A 106 1.17 4.47 -3.70
CA ARG A 106 0.41 5.17 -2.64
C ARG A 106 1.32 5.63 -1.50
N THR A 107 2.17 4.74 -0.99
CA THR A 107 3.07 5.09 0.12
C THR A 107 4.11 6.13 -0.27
N VAL A 108 4.69 6.04 -1.48
CA VAL A 108 5.62 7.07 -2.00
C VAL A 108 4.91 8.41 -2.10
N ARG A 109 3.66 8.43 -2.61
CA ARG A 109 2.87 9.66 -2.70
C ARG A 109 2.63 10.27 -1.32
N ASP A 110 2.23 9.47 -0.34
CA ASP A 110 2.00 9.92 1.04
C ASP A 110 3.29 10.49 1.67
N LEU A 111 4.44 9.83 1.47
CA LEU A 111 5.73 10.33 1.96
C LEU A 111 6.12 11.66 1.32
N GLU A 112 5.90 11.80 0.01
CA GLU A 112 6.17 13.05 -0.71
C GLU A 112 5.23 14.16 -0.23
N ASP A 113 3.93 13.91 -0.15
CA ASP A 113 2.94 14.91 0.29
C ASP A 113 3.17 15.35 1.74
N SER A 114 3.53 14.41 2.63
CA SER A 114 3.67 14.68 4.06
C SER A 114 5.05 15.18 4.48
N PHE A 115 6.11 14.92 3.70
CA PHE A 115 7.48 15.24 4.11
C PHE A 115 8.43 15.50 2.94
N ASN A 116 8.66 14.50 2.09
CA ASN A 116 9.88 14.47 1.28
C ASN A 116 9.92 15.53 0.17
N HIS A 117 8.78 16.08 -0.28
CA HIS A 117 8.75 17.15 -1.28
C HIS A 117 9.56 18.39 -0.87
N LYS A 118 9.71 18.64 0.44
CA LYS A 118 10.49 19.77 0.98
C LYS A 118 11.98 19.47 1.12
N HIS A 119 12.33 18.21 1.35
CA HIS A 119 13.69 17.81 1.72
C HIS A 119 14.44 17.18 0.55
N GLY A 120 13.77 16.39 -0.30
CA GLY A 120 14.35 15.77 -1.49
C GLY A 120 15.34 14.65 -1.18
N TYR A 121 15.10 13.84 -0.15
CA TYR A 121 15.89 12.63 0.10
C TYR A 121 15.65 11.58 -0.98
N PRO A 122 16.67 10.79 -1.33
CA PRO A 122 16.56 9.77 -2.36
C PRO A 122 15.78 8.55 -1.88
N TYR A 123 15.22 7.80 -2.83
CA TYR A 123 14.61 6.49 -2.61
C TYR A 123 15.51 5.39 -3.16
N ILE A 124 15.62 4.28 -2.44
CA ILE A 124 16.22 3.03 -2.89
C ILE A 124 15.15 1.96 -2.81
N ILE A 125 14.69 1.50 -3.96
CA ILE A 125 13.62 0.51 -4.08
C ILE A 125 14.24 -0.79 -4.54
N PHE A 126 14.28 -1.75 -3.62
CA PHE A 126 14.64 -3.12 -3.93
C PHE A 126 13.44 -3.85 -4.55
N SER A 127 13.70 -4.71 -5.53
CA SER A 127 12.68 -5.57 -6.13
C SER A 127 13.15 -7.01 -6.22
N VAL A 128 12.27 -7.98 -5.92
CA VAL A 128 12.59 -9.40 -6.12
C VAL A 128 12.66 -9.72 -7.61
N ASP A 129 11.60 -9.36 -8.34
CA ASP A 129 11.53 -9.45 -9.79
C ASP A 129 11.93 -8.12 -10.44
N PRO A 130 12.53 -8.12 -11.65
CA PRO A 130 12.91 -6.89 -12.33
C PRO A 130 11.70 -6.00 -12.64
N LEU A 131 11.71 -4.75 -12.17
CA LEU A 131 10.67 -3.77 -12.50
C LEU A 131 10.74 -3.32 -13.97
N SER A 132 9.59 -3.21 -14.63
CA SER A 132 9.50 -2.65 -15.99
C SER A 132 9.92 -1.17 -16.05
N THR A 133 10.26 -0.69 -17.25
CA THR A 133 10.53 0.74 -17.48
C THR A 133 9.37 1.62 -17.02
N ARG A 134 8.13 1.21 -17.32
CA ARG A 134 6.93 1.94 -16.91
C ARG A 134 6.83 2.07 -15.40
N ALA A 135 7.07 0.99 -14.67
CA ALA A 135 7.06 1.01 -13.21
C ALA A 135 8.08 2.02 -12.66
N LYS A 136 9.32 1.96 -13.16
CA LYS A 136 10.39 2.87 -12.74
C LYS A 136 10.08 4.34 -13.05
N GLU A 137 9.52 4.63 -14.23
CA GLU A 137 9.07 5.97 -14.63
C GLU A 137 7.95 6.50 -13.75
N LEU A 138 6.95 5.67 -13.43
CA LEU A 138 5.85 6.06 -12.55
C LEU A 138 6.35 6.49 -11.18
N VAL A 139 7.21 5.69 -10.55
CA VAL A 139 7.79 6.06 -9.25
C VAL A 139 8.64 7.31 -9.38
N ALA A 140 9.54 7.39 -10.37
CA ALA A 140 10.39 8.56 -10.56
C ALA A 140 9.60 9.85 -10.80
N SER A 141 8.40 9.76 -11.38
CA SER A 141 7.50 10.91 -11.56
C SER A 141 6.82 11.39 -10.27
N LEU A 142 6.75 10.55 -9.23
CA LEU A 142 6.17 10.90 -7.94
C LEU A 142 7.18 11.53 -6.99
N THR A 143 8.47 11.23 -7.13
CA THR A 143 9.49 11.62 -6.17
C THR A 143 10.11 12.98 -6.47
N SER A 144 10.32 13.79 -5.44
CA SER A 144 11.11 15.03 -5.54
C SER A 144 12.62 14.78 -5.49
N GLY A 145 13.05 13.70 -4.83
CA GLY A 145 14.42 13.22 -4.77
C GLY A 145 14.81 12.28 -5.93
N THR A 146 16.07 11.85 -5.98
CA THR A 146 16.50 10.81 -6.93
C THR A 146 16.01 9.44 -6.49
N VAL A 147 15.56 8.60 -7.42
CA VAL A 147 15.22 7.19 -7.14
C VAL A 147 16.24 6.23 -7.76
N HIS A 148 16.63 5.24 -6.97
CA HIS A 148 17.50 4.13 -7.37
C HIS A 148 16.73 2.82 -7.25
N PHE A 149 16.86 1.95 -8.26
CA PHE A 149 16.17 0.66 -8.30
C PHE A 149 17.18 -0.47 -8.31
N GLU A 150 17.00 -1.45 -7.43
CA GLU A 150 17.90 -2.59 -7.29
C GLU A 150 17.14 -3.90 -7.33
N SER A 151 17.44 -4.74 -8.33
CA SER A 151 16.88 -6.09 -8.38
C SER A 151 17.72 -7.02 -7.50
N LEU A 152 17.05 -7.70 -6.57
CA LEU A 152 17.70 -8.57 -5.61
C LEU A 152 18.19 -9.85 -6.27
N GLN A 153 19.45 -10.18 -6.00
CA GLN A 153 20.07 -11.41 -6.44
C GLN A 153 20.73 -12.13 -5.25
N LYS A 154 21.22 -13.34 -5.51
CA LYS A 154 22.13 -14.01 -4.57
C LYS A 154 23.40 -13.16 -4.40
N PRO A 155 24.02 -13.12 -3.21
CA PRO A 155 23.67 -13.89 -2.01
C PRO A 155 22.62 -13.20 -1.08
N TYR A 156 22.14 -12.01 -1.45
CA TYR A 156 21.31 -11.18 -0.58
C TYR A 156 19.90 -11.75 -0.39
N TYR A 157 19.30 -12.31 -1.45
CA TYR A 157 17.95 -12.87 -1.41
C TYR A 157 17.92 -14.37 -1.76
N GLY A 158 16.97 -15.10 -1.16
CA GLY A 158 16.85 -16.54 -1.30
C GLY A 158 17.64 -17.36 -0.27
N TYR A 159 17.80 -18.66 -0.55
CA TYR A 159 18.59 -19.56 0.29
C TYR A 159 20.09 -19.25 0.19
N GLY A 160 20.76 -19.14 1.35
CA GLY A 160 22.21 -19.09 1.43
C GLY A 160 22.85 -20.46 1.19
N SER A 161 24.16 -20.49 0.93
CA SER A 161 24.94 -21.72 0.67
C SER A 161 24.79 -22.76 1.78
N ASP A 162 24.73 -22.30 3.03
CA ASP A 162 24.73 -23.18 4.21
C ASP A 162 23.32 -23.64 4.61
N THR A 163 22.30 -23.30 3.81
CA THR A 163 20.92 -23.65 4.12
C THR A 163 20.67 -25.13 3.88
N GLN A 164 20.33 -25.86 4.95
CA GLN A 164 19.87 -27.24 4.84
C GLN A 164 18.42 -27.28 4.32
N LEU A 165 18.27 -27.42 2.99
CA LEU A 165 16.97 -27.35 2.30
C LEU A 165 15.91 -28.30 2.89
N GLY A 166 16.29 -29.53 3.24
CA GLY A 166 15.37 -30.49 3.86
C GLY A 166 14.80 -29.98 5.20
N LYS A 167 15.63 -29.35 6.04
CA LYS A 167 15.18 -28.73 7.30
C LYS A 167 14.28 -27.52 7.03
N ALA A 168 14.62 -26.70 6.03
CA ALA A 168 13.81 -25.54 5.67
C ALA A 168 12.39 -25.93 5.19
N VAL A 169 12.28 -26.98 4.38
CA VAL A 169 10.98 -27.52 3.93
C VAL A 169 10.19 -28.05 5.12
N LYS A 170 10.82 -28.86 5.99
CA LYS A 170 10.17 -29.40 7.19
C LYS A 170 9.66 -28.29 8.11
N ALA A 171 10.47 -27.26 8.37
CA ALA A 171 10.09 -26.12 9.20
C ALA A 171 8.87 -25.37 8.64
N ARG A 172 8.84 -25.10 7.34
CA ARG A 172 7.66 -24.49 6.69
C ARG A 172 6.42 -25.36 6.83
N HIS A 173 6.55 -26.67 6.66
CA HIS A 173 5.44 -27.59 6.86
C HIS A 173 4.90 -27.56 8.30
N GLN A 174 5.78 -27.49 9.30
CA GLN A 174 5.40 -27.42 10.71
C GLN A 174 4.70 -26.11 11.08
N LEU A 175 4.98 -25.03 10.33
CA LEU A 175 4.47 -23.68 10.59
C LEU A 175 3.30 -23.29 9.68
N LYS A 176 2.66 -24.23 9.00
CA LYS A 176 1.49 -23.98 8.12
C LYS A 176 0.30 -23.31 8.81
N GLN A 177 0.17 -23.46 10.12
CA GLN A 177 -0.91 -22.86 10.91
C GLN A 177 -0.52 -21.49 11.50
N VAL A 178 0.74 -21.09 11.35
CA VAL A 178 1.23 -19.76 11.73
C VAL A 178 1.10 -18.86 10.51
N ASP A 179 0.66 -17.63 10.72
CA ASP A 179 0.51 -16.67 9.64
C ASP A 179 1.82 -16.50 8.85
N HIS A 180 1.71 -16.60 7.52
CA HIS A 180 2.84 -16.67 6.58
C HIS A 180 3.93 -17.73 6.88
N GLY A 181 3.70 -18.67 7.80
CA GLY A 181 4.73 -19.57 8.32
C GLY A 181 5.28 -20.57 7.28
N ASP A 182 4.47 -20.95 6.30
CA ASP A 182 4.86 -21.80 5.17
C ASP A 182 5.29 -21.01 3.93
N SER A 183 5.26 -19.67 3.97
CA SER A 183 5.68 -18.81 2.87
C SER A 183 7.21 -18.76 2.76
N LYS A 184 7.71 -19.11 1.58
CA LYS A 184 9.14 -18.99 1.26
C LYS A 184 9.53 -17.53 1.06
N THR A 185 8.71 -16.77 0.35
CA THR A 185 8.91 -15.36 0.04
C THR A 185 8.99 -14.54 1.32
N PHE A 186 8.02 -14.70 2.24
CA PHE A 186 8.01 -13.98 3.52
C PHE A 186 9.29 -14.20 4.32
N ARG A 187 9.83 -15.43 4.34
CA ARG A 187 11.09 -15.75 5.02
C ARG A 187 12.30 -15.12 4.35
N PHE A 188 12.30 -15.01 3.03
CA PHE A 188 13.38 -14.36 2.29
C PHE A 188 13.35 -12.85 2.47
N ASP A 189 12.16 -12.23 2.46
CA ASP A 189 11.98 -10.80 2.77
C ASP A 189 12.44 -10.50 4.19
N ALA A 190 12.01 -11.31 5.17
CA ALA A 190 12.43 -11.18 6.56
C ALA A 190 13.96 -11.33 6.71
N ARG A 191 14.58 -12.32 6.06
CA ARG A 191 16.04 -12.49 6.06
C ARG A 191 16.76 -11.29 5.43
N PHE A 192 16.20 -10.75 4.35
CA PHE A 192 16.77 -9.59 3.67
C PHE A 192 16.76 -8.38 4.58
N MET A 193 15.58 -8.04 5.12
CA MET A 193 15.38 -6.89 5.98
C MET A 193 16.13 -6.99 7.32
N ALA A 194 16.23 -8.18 7.90
CA ALA A 194 16.86 -8.37 9.20
C ALA A 194 18.39 -8.45 9.15
N GLY A 195 19.01 -8.60 7.97
CA GLY A 195 20.45 -8.80 7.91
C GLY A 195 21.12 -8.48 6.58
N THR A 196 20.72 -9.11 5.48
CA THR A 196 21.51 -8.98 4.23
C THR A 196 21.38 -7.61 3.57
N LEU A 197 20.32 -6.85 3.88
CA LEU A 197 20.16 -5.45 3.48
C LEU A 197 21.37 -4.60 3.88
N TYR A 198 21.81 -4.66 5.14
CA TYR A 198 22.94 -3.86 5.65
C TYR A 198 24.27 -4.12 4.93
N HIS A 199 24.40 -5.28 4.28
CA HIS A 199 25.57 -5.63 3.48
C HIS A 199 25.43 -5.27 1.99
N HIS A 200 24.27 -4.78 1.56
CA HIS A 200 24.01 -4.50 0.15
C HIS A 200 24.76 -3.22 -0.31
N PRO A 201 25.48 -3.25 -1.45
CA PRO A 201 26.25 -2.10 -1.95
C PRO A 201 25.43 -0.82 -2.09
N ALA A 202 24.16 -0.94 -2.49
CA ALA A 202 23.27 0.21 -2.69
C ALA A 202 23.03 1.05 -1.42
N ILE A 203 23.14 0.48 -0.22
CA ILE A 203 22.96 1.23 1.03
C ILE A 203 24.26 1.41 1.81
N LYS A 204 25.38 0.89 1.30
CA LYS A 204 26.68 0.86 2.00
C LYS A 204 27.19 2.25 2.40
N GLU A 205 26.83 3.27 1.63
CA GLU A 205 27.26 4.65 1.88
C GLU A 205 26.27 5.46 2.74
N LEU A 206 25.15 4.87 3.17
CA LEU A 206 24.16 5.58 3.98
C LEU A 206 24.56 5.55 5.46
N ASP A 207 24.43 6.70 6.11
CA ASP A 207 24.50 6.82 7.57
C ASP A 207 23.14 6.51 8.21
N TYR A 208 22.05 6.87 7.52
CA TYR A 208 20.67 6.65 7.96
C TYR A 208 19.81 6.10 6.83
N TYR A 209 18.83 5.26 7.16
CA TYR A 209 17.80 4.89 6.21
C TYR A 209 16.45 4.82 6.89
N TRP A 210 15.44 5.32 6.21
CA TRP A 210 14.06 5.15 6.63
C TRP A 210 13.47 3.98 5.86
N ARG A 211 13.31 2.86 6.55
CA ARG A 211 12.58 1.71 6.03
C ARG A 211 11.08 1.94 6.11
N PHE A 212 10.42 1.86 4.96
CA PHE A 212 8.97 1.89 4.87
C PHE A 212 8.45 0.65 4.15
N GLN A 213 7.24 0.21 4.50
CA GLN A 213 6.57 -0.91 3.85
C GLN A 213 5.55 -0.39 2.82
N PRO A 214 5.49 -0.96 1.60
CA PRO A 214 4.43 -0.65 0.64
C PRO A 214 3.04 -0.83 1.29
N GLY A 215 2.16 0.15 1.11
CA GLY A 215 0.83 0.18 1.72
C GLY A 215 0.76 0.87 3.09
N THR A 216 1.89 1.28 3.67
CA THR A 216 1.90 2.17 4.85
C THR A 216 1.38 3.55 4.46
N GLN A 217 0.59 4.17 5.34
CA GLN A 217 0.00 5.49 5.13
C GLN A 217 0.65 6.52 6.04
N TYR A 218 0.88 7.72 5.51
CA TYR A 218 1.42 8.87 6.25
C TYR A 218 0.44 10.04 6.18
N PRO A 219 -0.68 9.99 6.94
CA PRO A 219 -1.81 10.91 6.76
C PRO A 219 -1.57 12.32 7.31
N CYS A 220 -0.55 12.48 8.15
CA CYS A 220 -0.24 13.75 8.80
C CYS A 220 1.00 14.37 8.16
N PRO A 221 0.95 15.64 7.72
CA PRO A 221 2.14 16.40 7.39
C PRO A 221 3.11 16.38 8.57
N MET A 222 4.36 16.01 8.31
CA MET A 222 5.42 16.10 9.31
C MET A 222 5.75 17.57 9.48
N PHE A 223 5.74 18.06 10.73
CA PHE A 223 5.89 19.48 11.02
C PHE A 223 7.08 20.07 10.26
N ASP A 224 6.85 21.21 9.60
CA ASP A 224 7.70 21.79 8.56
C ASP A 224 9.19 22.00 8.92
N ASP A 225 9.52 22.03 10.22
CA ASP A 225 10.89 22.25 10.72
C ASP A 225 11.59 20.96 11.20
N LEU A 226 10.90 19.82 11.23
CA LEU A 226 11.43 18.57 11.74
C LEU A 226 11.85 17.64 10.59
N ASP A 227 13.11 17.73 10.20
CA ASP A 227 13.78 16.71 9.40
C ASP A 227 14.23 15.54 10.31
N PRO A 228 13.62 14.34 10.23
CA PRO A 228 13.95 13.23 11.11
C PRO A 228 15.39 12.75 10.94
N PHE A 229 15.92 12.75 9.71
CA PHE A 229 17.31 12.37 9.48
C PHE A 229 18.28 13.37 10.09
N TYR A 230 17.99 14.67 9.95
CA TYR A 230 18.80 15.71 10.59
C TYR A 230 18.74 15.60 12.11
N TYR A 231 17.55 15.34 12.66
CA TYR A 231 17.37 15.15 14.10
C TYR A 231 18.18 13.94 14.61
N MET A 232 18.11 12.81 13.90
CA MET A 232 18.86 11.60 14.22
C MET A 232 20.38 11.86 14.23
N TRP A 233 20.90 12.51 13.19
CA TRP A 233 22.31 12.91 13.08
C TRP A 233 22.72 13.88 14.20
N LYS A 234 22.01 15.00 14.33
CA LYS A 234 22.34 16.07 15.28
C LYS A 234 22.35 15.59 16.73
N HIS A 235 21.42 14.71 17.08
CA HIS A 235 21.26 14.19 18.44
C HIS A 235 21.88 12.81 18.64
N GLN A 236 22.69 12.34 17.69
CA GLN A 236 23.42 11.06 17.74
C GLN A 236 22.50 9.88 18.08
N LYS A 237 21.29 9.87 17.50
CA LYS A 237 20.34 8.77 17.63
C LYS A 237 20.70 7.67 16.65
N LYS A 238 20.38 6.44 17.03
CA LYS A 238 20.72 5.22 16.27
C LYS A 238 19.49 4.50 15.69
N VAL A 239 18.32 4.69 16.30
CA VAL A 239 17.07 4.07 15.85
C VAL A 239 15.88 4.93 16.29
N SER A 240 14.91 5.06 15.41
CA SER A 240 13.59 5.65 15.61
C SER A 240 12.52 4.61 15.27
N PHE A 241 11.43 4.59 16.04
CA PHE A 241 10.29 3.70 15.82
C PHE A 241 9.00 4.37 16.26
N SER A 242 7.88 4.01 15.64
CA SER A 242 6.55 4.55 15.98
C SER A 242 5.68 3.59 16.78
N LEU A 243 5.89 2.27 16.62
CA LEU A 243 5.05 1.24 17.22
C LEU A 243 5.91 0.10 17.80
N THR A 244 5.42 -0.47 18.91
CA THR A 244 5.91 -1.74 19.45
C THR A 244 4.82 -2.79 19.33
N VAL A 245 5.20 -4.00 18.92
CA VAL A 245 4.28 -5.15 18.78
C VAL A 245 4.80 -6.34 19.55
N ARG A 246 3.97 -7.39 19.67
CA ARG A 246 4.38 -8.67 20.26
C ARG A 246 4.44 -9.75 19.19
N GLU A 247 5.60 -10.38 19.07
CA GLU A 247 5.82 -11.48 18.14
C GLU A 247 5.15 -12.77 18.65
N PRO A 248 4.47 -13.55 17.79
CA PRO A 248 4.00 -14.88 18.18
C PRO A 248 5.20 -15.84 18.36
N ILE A 249 5.42 -16.35 19.58
CA ILE A 249 6.50 -17.33 19.89
C ILE A 249 6.53 -18.52 18.91
N GLN A 250 5.35 -18.92 18.41
CA GLN A 250 5.21 -20.02 17.46
C GLN A 250 5.96 -19.78 16.14
N ALA A 251 6.12 -18.52 15.71
CA ALA A 251 6.85 -18.17 14.51
C ALA A 251 8.37 -18.34 14.65
N ALA A 252 8.90 -18.15 15.87
CA ALA A 252 10.33 -18.14 16.14
C ALA A 252 10.70 -18.80 17.49
N PRO A 253 10.35 -20.08 17.72
CA PRO A 253 10.42 -20.71 19.04
C PRO A 253 11.85 -20.83 19.60
N SER A 254 12.86 -20.84 18.74
CA SER A 254 14.28 -20.94 19.14
C SER A 254 15.03 -19.61 19.11
N LEU A 255 14.37 -18.49 18.76
CA LEU A 255 15.04 -17.21 18.54
C LEU A 255 15.73 -16.70 19.80
N PHE A 256 14.99 -16.55 20.89
CA PHE A 256 15.53 -15.97 22.12
C PHE A 256 16.63 -16.84 22.75
N GLN A 257 16.49 -18.17 22.69
CA GLN A 257 17.57 -19.07 23.11
C GLN A 257 18.84 -18.85 22.26
N THR A 258 18.69 -18.74 20.93
CA THR A 258 19.82 -18.48 20.02
C THR A 258 20.48 -17.13 20.33
N VAL A 259 19.69 -16.09 20.62
CA VAL A 259 20.19 -14.77 21.04
C VAL A 259 20.97 -14.88 22.35
N ASN A 260 20.43 -15.56 23.37
CA ASN A 260 21.14 -15.74 24.64
C ASN A 260 22.44 -16.54 24.48
N ASP A 261 22.43 -17.62 23.68
CA ASP A 261 23.62 -18.40 23.38
C ASP A 261 24.69 -17.57 22.68
N TYR A 262 24.28 -16.65 21.81
CA TYR A 262 25.17 -15.70 21.15
C TYR A 262 25.73 -14.68 22.17
N VAL A 263 24.88 -14.00 22.94
CA VAL A 263 25.30 -13.04 23.97
C VAL A 263 26.29 -13.66 24.96
N ASN A 264 26.05 -14.90 25.42
CA ASN A 264 26.93 -15.61 26.35
C ASN A 264 28.32 -15.93 25.78
N LYS A 265 28.46 -16.01 24.44
CA LYS A 265 29.74 -16.22 23.75
C LYS A 265 30.46 -14.91 23.41
N HIS A 266 29.80 -13.77 23.60
CA HIS A 266 30.25 -12.44 23.21
C HIS A 266 30.22 -11.48 24.40
N PRO A 267 31.23 -11.53 25.30
CA PRO A 267 31.28 -10.72 26.53
C PRO A 267 31.19 -9.20 26.29
N GLU A 268 31.65 -8.73 25.13
CA GLU A 268 31.54 -7.36 24.69
C GLU A 268 30.08 -6.91 24.54
N ILE A 269 29.21 -7.78 24.01
CA ILE A 269 27.77 -7.53 23.88
C ILE A 269 27.11 -7.60 25.25
N GLN A 270 27.45 -8.59 26.06
CA GLN A 270 26.91 -8.74 27.41
C GLN A 270 27.15 -7.50 28.27
N SER A 271 28.35 -6.90 28.13
CA SER A 271 28.71 -5.67 28.82
C SER A 271 27.82 -4.49 28.40
N SER A 272 27.54 -4.34 27.10
CA SER A 272 26.61 -3.32 26.60
C SER A 272 25.17 -3.55 27.06
N LEU A 273 24.69 -4.80 27.04
CA LEU A 273 23.31 -5.12 27.45
C LEU A 273 23.06 -4.85 28.94
N SER A 274 24.10 -4.92 29.78
CA SER A 274 24.04 -4.69 31.22
C SER A 274 24.05 -3.21 31.61
N GLN A 275 24.25 -2.29 30.65
CA GLN A 275 24.24 -0.86 30.92
C GLN A 275 22.83 -0.38 31.33
N LYS A 276 22.77 0.65 32.20
CA LYS A 276 21.50 1.12 32.79
C LYS A 276 20.51 1.65 31.74
N ASP A 277 21.04 2.23 30.67
CA ASP A 277 20.33 2.82 29.53
C ASP A 277 20.11 1.84 28.37
N SER A 278 20.46 0.56 28.56
CA SER A 278 20.17 -0.51 27.61
C SER A 278 18.67 -0.72 27.43
N LEU A 279 18.28 -1.02 26.19
CA LEU A 279 16.92 -1.46 25.83
C LEU A 279 16.70 -2.97 26.08
N TRP A 280 17.67 -3.69 26.63
CA TRP A 280 17.52 -5.12 26.97
C TRP A 280 16.25 -5.46 27.77
N PRO A 281 15.79 -4.62 28.73
CA PRO A 281 14.53 -4.87 29.44
C PRO A 281 13.26 -4.84 28.57
N LEU A 282 13.33 -4.30 27.35
CA LEU A 282 12.26 -4.42 26.36
C LEU A 282 12.20 -5.84 25.81
N VAL A 283 13.34 -6.51 25.66
CA VAL A 283 13.49 -7.85 25.03
C VAL A 283 13.39 -8.97 26.07
N ALA A 284 14.00 -8.79 27.24
CA ALA A 284 14.07 -9.80 28.30
C ALA A 284 13.50 -9.24 29.61
N SER A 285 12.59 -10.00 30.22
CA SER A 285 11.96 -9.66 31.50
C SER A 285 13.01 -9.56 32.62
N ARG A 286 12.98 -8.47 33.40
CA ARG A 286 13.86 -8.29 34.55
C ARG A 286 13.60 -9.29 35.70
N LYS A 287 12.43 -9.95 35.71
CA LYS A 287 12.02 -10.83 36.81
C LYS A 287 12.60 -12.24 36.68
N ASP A 288 12.57 -12.78 35.46
CA ASP A 288 12.82 -14.19 35.17
C ASP A 288 13.71 -14.39 33.93
N GLY A 289 14.14 -13.32 33.27
CA GLY A 289 14.99 -13.36 32.09
C GLY A 289 14.29 -13.88 30.82
N GLN A 290 12.96 -14.06 30.86
CA GLN A 290 12.21 -14.63 29.74
C GLN A 290 12.00 -13.62 28.61
N TYR A 291 11.85 -14.13 27.38
CA TYR A 291 11.53 -13.29 26.21
C TYR A 291 10.19 -12.60 26.41
N THR A 292 10.17 -11.28 26.32
CA THR A 292 8.94 -10.47 26.42
C THR A 292 8.10 -10.54 25.15
N GLN A 293 8.69 -11.01 24.05
CA GLN A 293 8.16 -10.96 22.68
C GLN A 293 7.97 -9.53 22.14
N CYS A 294 8.35 -8.50 22.89
CA CYS A 294 8.20 -7.12 22.44
C CYS A 294 9.29 -6.78 21.42
N GLU A 295 8.87 -6.21 20.30
CA GLU A 295 9.76 -5.73 19.24
C GLU A 295 9.29 -4.37 18.71
N PHE A 296 10.21 -3.65 18.05
CA PHE A 296 9.84 -2.49 17.24
C PHE A 296 9.16 -2.98 15.96
N SER A 297 8.02 -2.39 15.62
CA SER A 297 7.36 -2.72 14.37
C SER A 297 8.26 -2.36 13.19
N SER A 298 8.58 -3.35 12.36
CA SER A 298 9.49 -3.17 11.24
C SER A 298 8.86 -2.48 10.02
N SER A 299 7.57 -2.12 10.10
CA SER A 299 6.84 -1.35 9.09
C SER A 299 7.24 0.14 9.07
N PHE A 300 7.78 0.64 10.19
CA PHE A 300 8.35 1.99 10.31
C PHE A 300 9.63 1.91 11.13
N GLN A 301 10.77 2.21 10.50
CA GLN A 301 12.05 2.34 11.19
C GLN A 301 12.88 3.41 10.51
N GLU A 302 13.38 4.39 11.27
CA GLU A 302 14.36 5.41 10.82
C GLU A 302 15.68 5.29 11.57
#